data_AF-A0AA40AW31-F1
#
_entry.id   AF-A0AA40AW31-F1
#
_cell.length_a   1.000
_cell.length_b   1.000
_cell.length_c   1.000
_cell.angle_alpha   90.00
_cell.angle_beta   90.00
_cell.angle_gamma   90.00
#
_symmetry.space_group_name_H-M   'P 1'
#
loop_
_entity.id
_entity.type
_entity.pdbx_description
1 polymer ?
#
loop_
_entity_poly.entity_id
_entity_poly.type
_entity_poly.pdbx_seq_one_letter_code
_entity_poly.pdbx_strand_id
1 'polypeptide(L)'
;GLAEAIELLHGKANNKNCRHGDLKPENILVFESSAAKSLGDQTSCVLVISDMGVSKTHDLSTQERRKATTIQAAYTQTYRAPETVLFANQPTTRRYDIWSFGCLCLEFLIWLLYGSDELKQFRDEIMASPDGSFFVVPRKEMAVAEVSREVKKWVQKLELDSKCSVPSLSSTAVGRLLTLIEDRLL
;
A
#
# COMPACT_ATOMS: atom_id res chain seq x y z
N GLY A 1 13.51 -1.47 -8.87
CA GLY A 1 12.89 -1.45 -7.50
C GLY A 1 11.43 -1.87 -7.55
N LEU A 2 10.64 -1.80 -6.47
CA LEU A 2 9.23 -2.26 -6.48
C LEU A 2 8.35 -1.56 -7.54
N ALA A 3 8.48 -0.24 -7.69
CA ALA A 3 7.74 0.52 -8.70
C ALA A 3 8.03 0.04 -10.14
N GLU A 4 9.29 -0.27 -10.44
CA GLU A 4 9.71 -0.83 -11.73
C GLU A 4 9.13 -2.24 -11.94
N ALA A 5 9.08 -3.07 -10.90
CA ALA A 5 8.44 -4.39 -10.98
C ALA A 5 6.94 -4.29 -11.27
N ILE A 6 6.23 -3.34 -10.65
CA ILE A 6 4.81 -3.05 -10.94
C ILE A 6 4.65 -2.55 -12.38
N GLU A 7 5.52 -1.65 -12.84
CA GLU A 7 5.49 -1.14 -14.21
C GLU A 7 5.71 -2.24 -15.26
N LEU A 8 6.65 -3.16 -15.01
CA LEU A 8 6.89 -4.34 -15.85
C LEU A 8 5.66 -5.26 -15.88
N LEU A 9 5.03 -5.49 -14.71
CA LEU A 9 3.81 -6.30 -14.59
C LEU A 9 2.65 -5.68 -15.37
N HIS A 10 2.52 -4.35 -15.35
CA HIS A 10 1.49 -3.58 -16.04
C HIS A 10 1.67 -3.55 -17.57
N GLY A 11 2.75 -4.14 -18.08
CA GLY A 11 2.92 -4.46 -19.49
C GLY A 11 3.82 -3.52 -20.27
N LYS A 12 4.56 -2.61 -19.61
CA LYS A 12 5.45 -1.66 -20.30
C LYS A 12 6.56 -2.33 -21.12
N ALA A 13 7.02 -3.52 -20.72
CA ALA A 13 8.11 -4.23 -21.41
C ALA A 13 7.66 -5.44 -22.24
N ASN A 14 6.53 -6.09 -21.91
CA ASN A 14 6.21 -7.43 -22.42
C ASN A 14 4.81 -7.56 -23.06
N ASN A 15 4.06 -6.47 -23.27
CA ASN A 15 2.67 -6.46 -23.77
C ASN A 15 1.69 -7.33 -22.95
N LYS A 16 2.12 -7.84 -21.80
CA LYS A 16 1.29 -8.56 -20.84
C LYS A 16 0.66 -7.53 -19.91
N ASN A 17 -0.59 -7.19 -20.20
CA ASN A 17 -1.39 -6.26 -19.40
C ASN A 17 -1.89 -6.93 -18.11
N CYS A 18 -0.97 -7.21 -17.18
CA CYS A 18 -1.28 -7.90 -15.93
C CYS A 18 -1.44 -6.91 -14.77
N ARG A 19 -2.32 -7.25 -13.84
CA ARG A 19 -2.39 -6.64 -12.51
C ARG A 19 -2.00 -7.70 -11.48
N HIS A 20 -1.48 -7.30 -10.34
CA HIS A 20 -1.26 -8.20 -9.22
C HIS A 20 -2.58 -8.49 -8.49
N GLY A 21 -3.28 -7.45 -8.05
CA GLY A 21 -4.56 -7.51 -7.35
C GLY A 21 -4.49 -7.92 -5.87
N ASP A 22 -3.29 -8.07 -5.31
CA ASP A 22 -3.07 -8.47 -3.90
C ASP A 22 -1.73 -7.96 -3.39
N LEU A 23 -1.37 -6.72 -3.71
CA LEU A 23 -0.14 -6.12 -3.16
C LEU A 23 -0.38 -5.79 -1.68
N LYS A 24 0.44 -6.39 -0.83
CA LYS A 24 0.44 -6.24 0.63
C LYS A 24 1.81 -6.63 1.20
N PRO A 25 2.15 -6.26 2.45
CA PRO A 25 3.47 -6.53 3.01
C PRO A 25 3.90 -7.99 2.94
N GLU A 26 2.97 -8.93 3.15
CA GLU A 26 3.27 -10.37 3.12
C GLU A 26 3.66 -10.89 1.74
N ASN A 27 3.29 -10.16 0.68
CA ASN A 27 3.63 -10.47 -0.70
C ASN A 27 4.88 -9.72 -1.19
N ILE A 28 5.59 -9.01 -0.29
CA ILE A 28 6.89 -8.40 -0.57
C ILE A 28 7.98 -9.18 0.17
N LEU A 29 8.67 -10.04 -0.57
CA LEU A 29 9.76 -10.84 -0.04
C LEU A 29 11.06 -10.03 0.01
N VAL A 30 11.87 -10.27 1.03
CA VAL A 30 13.19 -9.64 1.21
C VAL A 30 14.27 -10.71 1.03
N PHE A 31 15.15 -10.51 0.05
CA PHE A 31 16.31 -11.37 -0.19
C PHE A 31 17.60 -10.59 0.08
N GLU A 32 18.64 -11.27 0.56
CA GLU A 32 19.98 -10.69 0.59
C GLU A 32 20.48 -10.42 -0.83
N SER A 33 21.04 -9.23 -1.08
CA SER A 33 21.69 -8.96 -2.36
C SER A 33 23.04 -9.68 -2.44
N SER A 34 23.31 -10.35 -3.57
CA SER A 34 24.61 -10.98 -3.81
C SER A 34 25.76 -9.96 -3.85
N ALA A 35 25.48 -8.71 -4.22
CA ALA A 35 26.45 -7.60 -4.17
C ALA A 35 26.77 -7.16 -2.73
N ALA A 36 25.80 -7.29 -1.80
CA ALA A 36 25.96 -6.98 -0.37
C ALA A 36 27.09 -7.81 0.27
N LYS A 37 27.17 -9.09 -0.09
CA LYS A 37 28.19 -10.03 0.39
C LYS A 37 29.61 -9.64 0.00
N SER A 38 29.79 -8.99 -1.15
CA SER A 38 31.11 -8.56 -1.63
C SER A 38 31.61 -7.26 -0.98
N LEU A 39 30.73 -6.44 -0.41
CA LEU A 39 31.06 -5.12 0.14
C LEU A 39 31.01 -5.06 1.68
N GLY A 40 30.65 -6.16 2.35
CA GLY A 40 30.44 -6.16 3.81
C GLY A 40 29.23 -5.32 4.25
N ASP A 41 28.39 -4.91 3.31
CA ASP A 41 27.18 -4.13 3.55
C ASP A 41 26.04 -5.07 3.93
N GLN A 42 25.66 -5.08 5.20
CA GLN A 42 24.55 -5.90 5.71
C GLN A 42 23.16 -5.28 5.44
N THR A 43 23.10 -4.12 4.77
CA THR A 43 21.84 -3.39 4.53
C THR A 43 21.28 -3.55 3.12
N SER A 44 22.10 -4.06 2.18
CA SER A 44 21.70 -4.27 0.80
C SER A 44 20.78 -5.50 0.64
N CYS A 45 19.48 -5.24 0.50
CA CYS A 45 18.46 -6.26 0.21
C CYS A 45 17.77 -6.04 -1.14
N VAL A 46 17.19 -7.11 -1.68
CA VAL A 46 16.36 -7.11 -2.88
C VAL A 46 14.92 -7.39 -2.47
N LEU A 47 14.02 -6.46 -2.78
CA LEU A 47 12.59 -6.63 -2.60
C LEU A 47 11.97 -7.29 -3.83
N VAL A 48 11.23 -8.38 -3.64
CA VAL A 48 10.61 -9.17 -4.70
C VAL A 48 9.11 -9.28 -4.46
N ILE A 49 8.31 -8.96 -5.46
CA ILE A 49 6.85 -9.14 -5.42
C ILE A 49 6.54 -10.63 -5.67
N SER A 50 5.80 -11.26 -4.77
CA SER A 50 5.41 -12.67 -4.84
C SER A 50 3.90 -12.87 -4.86
N ASP A 51 3.46 -14.12 -4.98
CA ASP A 51 2.05 -14.51 -4.99
C ASP A 51 1.21 -13.88 -6.12
N MET A 52 1.69 -14.08 -7.34
CA MET A 52 1.00 -13.72 -8.59
C MET A 52 -0.24 -14.62 -8.87
N GLY A 53 -0.77 -15.32 -7.85
CA GLY A 53 -1.49 -16.58 -8.02
C GLY A 53 -3.02 -16.55 -7.98
N VAL A 54 -3.68 -15.49 -7.48
CA VAL A 54 -5.11 -15.64 -7.08
C VAL A 54 -6.02 -14.45 -7.47
N SER A 55 -5.58 -13.61 -8.42
CA SER A 55 -6.29 -12.38 -8.85
C SER A 55 -7.67 -12.61 -9.49
N LYS A 56 -8.10 -13.87 -9.73
CA LYS A 56 -9.39 -14.24 -10.36
C LYS A 56 -10.34 -15.06 -9.47
N THR A 57 -9.88 -15.70 -8.39
CA THR A 57 -10.70 -16.63 -7.59
C THR A 57 -11.00 -16.11 -6.18
N HIS A 58 -10.35 -15.03 -5.73
CA HIS A 58 -10.66 -14.41 -4.45
C HIS A 58 -11.94 -13.58 -4.45
N ASP A 59 -12.36 -12.97 -5.57
CA ASP A 59 -13.58 -12.14 -5.58
C ASP A 59 -14.84 -12.94 -5.20
N LEU A 60 -14.92 -14.21 -5.60
CA LEU A 60 -16.03 -15.11 -5.24
C LEU A 60 -15.82 -15.79 -3.87
N SER A 61 -14.62 -16.30 -3.60
CA SER A 61 -14.35 -17.03 -2.34
C SER A 61 -14.28 -16.14 -1.11
N THR A 62 -13.97 -14.84 -1.25
CA THR A 62 -13.91 -13.88 -0.13
C THR A 62 -15.31 -13.38 0.25
N GLN A 63 -16.25 -13.33 -0.69
CA GLN A 63 -17.66 -13.07 -0.36
C GLN A 63 -18.26 -14.22 0.47
N GLU A 64 -17.94 -15.48 0.15
CA GLU A 64 -18.37 -16.63 0.96
C GLU A 64 -17.65 -16.72 2.31
N ARG A 65 -16.39 -16.26 2.39
CA ARG A 65 -15.62 -16.19 3.64
C ARG A 65 -16.04 -15.07 4.60
N ARG A 66 -17.01 -14.21 4.23
CA ARG A 66 -17.63 -13.24 5.16
C ARG A 66 -18.27 -13.91 6.39
N LYS A 67 -18.45 -15.23 6.35
CA LYS A 67 -18.92 -16.05 7.49
C LYS A 67 -17.80 -16.69 8.33
N ALA A 68 -16.53 -16.62 7.92
CA ALA A 68 -15.40 -17.16 8.67
C ALA A 68 -14.41 -16.05 9.05
N THR A 69 -14.53 -15.63 10.30
CA THR A 69 -13.64 -14.75 11.07
C THR A 69 -12.18 -15.21 10.97
N THR A 70 -11.33 -14.54 10.19
CA THR A 70 -9.88 -14.70 10.27
C THR A 70 -9.18 -13.37 10.00
N ILE A 71 -8.23 -13.00 10.87
CA ILE A 71 -7.42 -11.77 10.79
C ILE A 71 -6.78 -11.60 9.40
N GLN A 72 -6.35 -12.69 8.76
CA GLN A 72 -5.73 -12.67 7.43
C GLN A 72 -6.68 -12.15 6.33
N ALA A 73 -7.97 -12.44 6.42
CA ALA A 73 -8.96 -11.96 5.46
C ALA A 73 -9.24 -10.46 5.64
N ALA A 74 -9.22 -9.97 6.89
CA ALA A 74 -9.30 -8.55 7.20
C ALA A 74 -8.05 -7.81 6.69
N TYR A 75 -6.85 -8.35 6.92
CA TYR A 75 -5.59 -7.74 6.50
C TYR A 75 -5.47 -7.64 4.97
N THR A 76 -5.97 -8.65 4.24
CA THR A 76 -6.05 -8.61 2.77
C THR A 76 -6.99 -7.51 2.27
N GLN A 77 -8.03 -7.16 3.04
CA GLN A 77 -8.94 -6.07 2.71
C GLN A 77 -8.36 -4.68 3.02
N THR A 78 -7.37 -4.58 3.90
CA THR A 78 -6.76 -3.30 4.30
C THR A 78 -6.14 -2.55 3.12
N TYR A 79 -5.46 -3.28 2.22
CA TYR A 79 -4.73 -2.72 1.07
C TYR A 79 -5.58 -2.60 -0.20
N ARG A 80 -6.86 -2.96 -0.15
CA ARG A 80 -7.73 -2.91 -1.33
C ARG A 80 -8.02 -1.46 -1.73
N ALA A 81 -8.24 -1.25 -3.01
CA ALA A 81 -8.56 0.05 -3.55
C ALA A 81 -10.07 0.39 -3.47
N PRO A 82 -10.45 1.67 -3.34
CA PRO A 82 -11.83 2.09 -3.15
C PRO A 82 -12.78 1.72 -4.29
N GLU A 83 -12.29 1.56 -5.53
CA GLU A 83 -13.10 1.10 -6.67
C GLU A 83 -13.76 -0.26 -6.42
N THR A 84 -13.20 -1.10 -5.54
CA THR A 84 -13.81 -2.39 -5.19
C THR A 84 -15.12 -2.25 -4.43
N VAL A 85 -15.36 -1.10 -3.81
CA VAL A 85 -16.61 -0.76 -3.13
C VAL A 85 -17.48 0.11 -4.02
N LEU A 86 -16.90 1.15 -4.62
CA LEU A 86 -17.63 2.12 -5.45
C LEU A 86 -18.14 1.52 -6.76
N PHE A 87 -17.39 0.59 -7.35
CA PHE A 87 -17.66 0.00 -8.65
C PHE A 87 -17.64 -1.53 -8.57
N ALA A 88 -18.27 -2.09 -7.53
CA ALA A 88 -18.24 -3.53 -7.23
C ALA A 88 -18.66 -4.46 -8.39
N ASN A 89 -19.44 -3.94 -9.36
CA ASN A 89 -19.89 -4.69 -10.54
C ASN A 89 -19.02 -4.46 -11.78
N GLN A 90 -17.92 -3.71 -11.67
CA GLN A 90 -17.01 -3.40 -12.77
C GLN A 90 -15.67 -4.12 -12.61
N PRO A 91 -15.00 -4.48 -13.72
CA PRO A 91 -13.65 -5.02 -13.66
C PRO A 91 -12.67 -4.03 -13.00
N THR A 92 -11.96 -4.46 -11.96
CA THR A 92 -10.92 -3.65 -11.31
C THR A 92 -9.77 -3.38 -12.27
N THR A 93 -9.28 -2.15 -12.28
CA THR A 93 -8.19 -1.73 -13.18
C THR A 93 -6.82 -1.91 -12.52
N ARG A 94 -5.74 -1.66 -13.26
CA ARG A 94 -4.36 -1.61 -12.71
C ARG A 94 -4.16 -0.52 -11.65
N ARG A 95 -5.07 0.47 -11.57
CA ARG A 95 -5.04 1.49 -10.51
C ARG A 95 -5.19 0.86 -9.12
N TYR A 96 -5.79 -0.31 -9.03
CA TYR A 96 -5.84 -1.09 -7.80
C TYR A 96 -4.43 -1.32 -7.22
N ASP A 97 -3.49 -1.77 -8.05
CA ASP A 97 -2.11 -2.00 -7.61
C ASP A 97 -1.41 -0.70 -7.23
N ILE A 98 -1.76 0.42 -7.88
CA ILE A 98 -1.19 1.75 -7.58
C ILE A 98 -1.65 2.23 -6.20
N TRP A 99 -2.92 2.03 -5.86
CA TRP A 99 -3.45 2.30 -4.52
C TRP A 99 -2.76 1.45 -3.46
N SER A 100 -2.74 0.12 -3.66
CA SER A 100 -2.09 -0.80 -2.71
C SER A 100 -0.61 -0.47 -2.53
N PHE A 101 0.08 -0.05 -3.60
CA PHE A 101 1.45 0.43 -3.55
C PHE A 101 1.59 1.75 -2.76
N GLY A 102 0.63 2.67 -2.87
CA GLY A 102 0.53 3.86 -2.02
C GLY A 102 0.48 3.52 -0.53
N CYS A 103 -0.35 2.54 -0.15
CA CYS A 103 -0.42 2.04 1.23
C CYS A 103 0.94 1.49 1.70
N LEU A 104 1.61 0.67 0.88
CA LEU A 104 2.94 0.13 1.18
C LEU A 104 3.99 1.23 1.33
N CYS A 105 3.99 2.23 0.45
CA CYS A 105 4.92 3.36 0.52
C CYS A 105 4.72 4.17 1.80
N LEU A 106 3.48 4.39 2.24
CA LEU A 106 3.21 5.08 3.50
C LEU A 106 3.72 4.28 4.70
N GLU A 107 3.49 2.97 4.73
CA GLU A 107 4.04 2.09 5.78
C GLU A 107 5.57 2.10 5.80
N PHE A 108 6.21 2.06 4.64
CA PHE A 108 7.67 2.18 4.55
C PHE A 108 8.17 3.52 5.09
N LEU A 109 7.48 4.63 4.81
CA LEU A 109 7.85 5.93 5.38
C LEU A 109 7.73 5.95 6.90
N ILE A 110 6.62 5.45 7.45
CA ILE A 110 6.41 5.38 8.90
C ILE A 110 7.51 4.53 9.54
N TRP A 111 7.79 3.37 8.98
CA TRP A 111 8.84 2.47 9.47
C TRP A 111 10.23 3.10 9.38
N LEU A 112 10.56 3.75 8.26
CA LEU A 112 11.86 4.38 8.04
C LEU A 112 12.12 5.53 9.03
N LEU A 113 11.10 6.32 9.35
CA LEU A 113 11.26 7.50 10.19
C LEU A 113 11.09 7.21 11.68
N TYR A 114 10.22 6.26 12.03
CA TYR A 114 9.82 6.03 13.41
C TYR A 114 10.12 4.62 13.92
N GLY A 115 10.29 3.64 13.04
CA GLY A 115 10.60 2.26 13.42
C GLY A 115 9.38 1.35 13.49
N SER A 116 9.61 0.13 13.97
CA SER A 116 8.63 -0.97 13.91
C SER A 116 7.45 -0.80 14.86
N ASP A 117 7.65 -0.16 16.01
CA ASP A 117 6.60 0.00 17.02
C ASP A 117 5.53 0.99 16.55
N GLU A 118 5.94 2.10 15.94
CA GLU A 118 5.05 3.08 15.34
C GLU A 118 4.35 2.55 14.09
N LEU A 119 5.04 1.74 13.27
CA LEU A 119 4.39 1.04 12.17
C LEU A 119 3.30 0.08 12.69
N LYS A 120 3.59 -0.65 13.77
CA LYS A 120 2.60 -1.53 14.40
C LYS A 120 1.41 -0.73 14.92
N GLN A 121 1.65 0.39 15.62
CA GLN A 121 0.59 1.27 16.10
C GLN A 121 -0.26 1.79 14.93
N PHE A 122 0.37 2.24 13.85
CA PHE A 122 -0.34 2.68 12.65
C PHE A 122 -1.27 1.59 12.12
N ARG A 123 -0.75 0.37 11.92
CA ARG A 123 -1.55 -0.77 11.44
C ARG A 123 -2.70 -1.13 12.39
N ASP A 124 -2.45 -1.12 13.70
CA ASP A 124 -3.47 -1.40 14.71
C ASP A 124 -4.59 -0.35 14.70
N GLU A 125 -4.25 0.94 14.53
CA GLU A 125 -5.23 2.03 14.38
C GLU A 125 -6.10 1.84 13.13
N ILE A 126 -5.51 1.46 11.99
CA ILE A 126 -6.26 1.15 10.76
C ILE A 126 -7.18 -0.05 10.96
N MET A 127 -6.70 -1.15 11.54
CA MET A 127 -7.50 -2.36 11.75
C MET A 127 -8.65 -2.13 12.75
N ALA A 128 -8.48 -1.22 13.71
CA ALA A 128 -9.53 -0.85 14.65
C ALA A 128 -10.58 0.10 14.04
N SER A 129 -10.31 0.69 12.86
CA SER A 129 -11.28 1.53 12.17
C SER A 129 -12.49 0.71 11.66
N PRO A 130 -13.69 1.30 11.53
CA PRO A 130 -14.89 0.58 11.10
C PRO A 130 -14.75 -0.15 9.76
N ASP A 131 -13.98 0.42 8.83
CA ASP A 131 -13.76 -0.13 7.50
C ASP A 131 -12.50 -1.02 7.42
N GLY A 132 -11.63 -0.97 8.43
CA GLY A 132 -10.39 -1.74 8.48
C GLY A 132 -9.45 -1.45 7.30
N SER A 133 -9.53 -0.26 6.70
CA SER A 133 -8.86 0.04 5.42
C SER A 133 -8.33 1.48 5.34
N PHE A 134 -7.53 1.76 4.32
CA PHE A 134 -6.95 3.08 4.08
C PHE A 134 -7.96 4.12 3.57
N PHE A 135 -9.19 3.70 3.24
CA PHE A 135 -10.25 4.60 2.78
C PHE A 135 -11.56 4.36 3.52
N VAL A 136 -12.45 5.33 3.38
CA VAL A 136 -13.86 5.27 3.78
C VAL A 136 -14.72 5.66 2.58
N VAL A 137 -15.89 5.03 2.44
CA VAL A 137 -16.88 5.44 1.43
C VAL A 137 -18.08 6.04 2.16
N PRO A 138 -18.33 7.36 2.04
CA PRO A 138 -19.47 8.00 2.66
C PRO A 138 -20.79 7.36 2.22
N ARG A 139 -21.77 7.28 3.12
CA ARG A 139 -23.14 6.82 2.81
C ARG A 139 -23.95 7.94 2.16
N LYS A 140 -23.57 8.35 0.95
CA LYS A 140 -24.27 9.36 0.14
C LYS A 140 -24.46 8.84 -1.29
N GLU A 141 -25.51 9.29 -1.98
CA GLU A 141 -25.60 9.09 -3.42
C GLU A 141 -24.40 9.77 -4.11
N MET A 142 -23.79 9.08 -5.08
CA MET A 142 -22.56 9.53 -5.76
C MET A 142 -21.35 9.76 -4.82
N ALA A 143 -21.21 8.94 -3.78
CA ALA A 143 -20.06 9.02 -2.87
C ALA A 143 -18.72 8.88 -3.60
N VAL A 144 -17.79 9.76 -3.27
CA VAL A 144 -16.36 9.63 -3.59
C VAL A 144 -15.68 9.03 -2.36
N ALA A 145 -14.79 8.06 -2.57
CA ALA A 145 -14.00 7.52 -1.46
C ALA A 145 -13.05 8.59 -0.92
N GLU A 146 -12.85 8.58 0.39
CA GLU A 146 -11.91 9.46 1.05
C GLU A 146 -10.88 8.61 1.80
N VAL A 147 -9.65 9.10 1.89
CA VAL A 147 -8.64 8.52 2.79
C VAL A 147 -9.19 8.52 4.23
N SER A 148 -8.98 7.41 4.95
CA SER A 148 -9.51 7.21 6.30
C SER A 148 -8.91 8.22 7.29
N ARG A 149 -9.63 8.48 8.37
CA ARG A 149 -9.23 9.47 9.38
C ARG A 149 -7.87 9.12 10.00
N GLU A 150 -7.67 7.84 10.24
CA GLU A 150 -6.46 7.27 10.82
C GLU A 150 -5.27 7.52 9.88
N VAL A 151 -5.40 7.24 8.57
CA VAL A 151 -4.36 7.55 7.59
C VAL A 151 -4.07 9.06 7.55
N LYS A 152 -5.11 9.91 7.46
CA LYS A 152 -4.96 11.38 7.45
C LYS A 152 -4.19 11.90 8.67
N LYS A 153 -4.47 11.36 9.87
CA LYS A 153 -3.75 11.70 11.10
C LYS A 153 -2.26 11.38 11.00
N TRP A 154 -1.89 10.24 10.42
CA TRP A 154 -0.50 9.84 10.27
C TRP A 154 0.22 10.62 9.17
N VAL A 155 -0.45 10.94 8.06
CA VAL A 155 0.07 11.84 7.03
C VAL A 155 0.38 13.21 7.65
N GLN A 156 -0.54 13.81 8.40
CA GLN A 156 -0.31 15.08 9.10
C GLN A 156 0.87 15.02 10.08
N LYS A 157 1.03 13.91 10.81
CA LYS A 157 2.20 13.70 11.67
C LYS A 157 3.51 13.73 10.86
N LEU A 158 3.53 13.07 9.69
CA LEU A 158 4.70 13.05 8.81
C LEU A 158 4.97 14.42 8.18
N GLU A 159 3.94 15.18 7.78
CA GLU A 159 4.07 16.52 7.21
C GLU A 159 4.73 17.51 8.18
N LEU A 160 4.41 17.39 9.47
CA LEU A 160 4.98 18.22 10.53
C LEU A 160 6.40 17.79 10.94
N ASP A 161 6.90 16.66 10.43
CA ASP A 161 8.23 16.17 10.74
C ASP A 161 9.30 16.96 9.98
N SER A 162 10.31 17.44 10.71
CA SER A 162 11.49 18.13 10.15
C SER A 162 12.26 17.31 9.11
N LYS A 163 12.08 15.98 9.08
CA LYS A 163 12.65 15.09 8.06
C LYS A 163 11.89 15.17 6.74
N CYS A 164 10.64 15.61 6.72
CA CYS A 164 9.79 15.78 5.54
C CYS A 164 9.83 17.22 5.01
N SER A 165 9.91 18.21 5.90
CA SER A 165 10.00 19.62 5.52
C SER A 165 11.09 20.34 6.32
N VAL A 166 11.90 21.15 5.64
CA VAL A 166 12.91 21.99 6.28
C VAL A 166 12.69 23.45 5.90
N PRO A 167 12.90 24.42 6.81
CA PRO A 167 12.63 25.83 6.51
C PRO A 167 13.37 26.40 5.29
N SER A 168 14.49 25.79 4.90
CA SER A 168 15.35 26.22 3.79
C SER A 168 15.07 25.51 2.46
N LEU A 169 14.23 24.48 2.43
CA LEU A 169 13.94 23.68 1.24
C LEU A 169 12.44 23.36 1.25
N SER A 170 11.72 23.74 0.19
CA SER A 170 10.26 23.55 0.12
C SER A 170 9.80 22.11 0.34
N SER A 171 10.67 21.10 0.14
CA SER A 171 10.42 19.70 0.50
C SER A 171 11.71 18.87 0.47
N THR A 172 11.91 17.97 1.45
CA THR A 172 13.01 16.99 1.41
C THR A 172 12.70 15.85 0.44
N ALA A 173 13.64 14.90 0.23
CA ALA A 173 13.33 13.70 -0.55
C ALA A 173 12.18 12.88 0.08
N VAL A 174 12.14 12.80 1.41
CA VAL A 174 11.07 12.14 2.17
C VAL A 174 9.76 12.92 2.03
N GLY A 175 9.81 14.25 2.14
CA GLY A 175 8.64 15.11 1.94
C GLY A 175 8.04 14.96 0.54
N ARG A 176 8.87 14.93 -0.51
CA ARG A 176 8.38 14.74 -1.89
C ARG A 176 7.75 13.37 -2.09
N LEU A 177 8.27 12.34 -1.43
CA LEU A 177 7.64 11.02 -1.45
C LEU A 177 6.29 11.03 -0.72
N LEU A 178 6.19 11.71 0.42
CA LEU A 178 4.92 11.88 1.13
C LEU A 178 3.88 12.59 0.26
N THR A 179 4.25 13.72 -0.37
CA THR A 179 3.38 14.44 -1.32
C THR A 179 2.97 13.56 -2.49
N LEU A 180 3.88 12.74 -3.04
CA LEU A 180 3.53 11.81 -4.11
C LEU A 180 2.51 10.76 -3.65
N ILE A 181 2.66 10.22 -2.44
CA ILE A 181 1.72 9.26 -1.86
C ILE A 181 0.33 9.90 -1.73
N GLU A 182 0.26 11.08 -1.12
CA GLU A 182 -1.01 11.77 -0.86
C GLU A 182 -1.71 12.24 -2.14
N ASP A 183 -0.98 12.87 -3.06
CA ASP A 183 -1.61 13.51 -4.23
C ASP A 183 -1.95 12.52 -5.35
N ARG A 184 -1.18 11.42 -5.46
CA ARG A 184 -1.14 10.59 -6.68
C ARG A 184 -1.35 9.11 -6.44
N LEU A 185 -1.18 8.60 -5.22
CA LEU A 185 -1.32 7.17 -4.93
C LEU A 185 -2.56 6.85 -4.07
N LEU A 186 -2.91 7.73 -3.12
CA LEU A 186 -4.06 7.61 -2.20
C LEU A 186 -5.15 8.66 -2.46
#